data_AF-S6W5L0-F1
#
_entry.id   AF-S6W5L0-F1
#
_cell.length_a   1.000
_cell.length_b   1.000
_cell.length_c   1.000
_cell.angle_alpha   90.00
_cell.angle_beta   90.00
_cell.angle_gamma   90.00
#
_symmetry.space_group_name_H-M   'P 1'
#
loop_
_entity.id
_entity.type
_entity.pdbx_description
1 polymer ?
#
loop_
_entity_poly.entity_id
_entity_poly.type
_entity_poly.pdbx_seq_one_letter_code
_entity_poly.pdbx_strand_id
1 'polypeptide(L)'
;SFGALLAPPLVVWAILHSGWELAFLIVGGLGIVWSGLWLLLYKHPRDQKRLGDAERDYILSGQESRLKDAPAQKGSWKRLFKNRNFYAIASARILSEPAWQTFNAWIPLYLMTERHMNIKEVAMFAWLPFLAADIGCVLGGYLSPLFHKYCKVSLFTSRKMVMLFGCSCMIGPACIGLVESPYTAIALLCIGGFAHQTLSGALYSITSDSFGKNEVATATGMGGMFGFMGAAAFTMVFGVLVTKIGYGPLFVVLAIFDVVAAIVVWTVAREVPQNEEPVALGVGEPGPRTVPVT
;
A
#
# COMPACT_ATOMS: atom_id res chain seq x y z
N SER A 1 3.79 -7.73 3.90
CA SER A 1 4.23 -8.64 2.84
C SER A 1 4.62 -10.03 3.35
N PHE A 2 4.08 -10.49 4.50
CA PHE A 2 4.39 -11.81 5.06
C PHE A 2 4.26 -12.99 4.08
N GLY A 3 3.24 -13.00 3.22
CA GLY A 3 3.10 -14.03 2.18
C GLY A 3 4.27 -14.03 1.17
N ALA A 4 4.67 -12.86 0.67
CA ALA A 4 5.79 -12.71 -0.24
C ALA A 4 7.15 -13.01 0.42
N LEU A 5 7.25 -12.82 1.74
CA LEU A 5 8.43 -13.20 2.53
C LEU A 5 8.58 -14.72 2.63
N LEU A 6 7.48 -15.45 2.86
CA LEU A 6 7.50 -16.90 3.03
C LEU A 6 7.52 -17.66 1.70
N ALA A 7 7.08 -17.03 0.60
CA ALA A 7 6.93 -17.69 -0.69
C ALA A 7 8.26 -18.24 -1.27
N PRO A 8 9.37 -17.48 -1.40
CA PRO A 8 10.59 -18.02 -2.00
C PRO A 8 11.18 -19.24 -1.24
N PRO A 9 11.33 -19.20 0.10
CA PRO A 9 11.78 -20.38 0.85
C PRO A 9 10.84 -21.58 0.71
N LEU A 10 9.53 -21.35 0.77
CA LEU A 10 8.52 -22.42 0.65
C LEU A 10 8.56 -23.07 -0.74
N VAL A 11 8.63 -22.27 -1.80
CA VAL A 11 8.66 -22.76 -3.19
C VAL A 11 9.93 -23.56 -3.45
N VAL A 12 11.10 -23.06 -3.02
CA VAL A 12 12.36 -23.81 -3.19
C VAL A 12 12.34 -25.09 -2.37
N TRP A 13 11.84 -25.07 -1.14
CA TRP A 13 11.67 -26.29 -0.34
C TRP A 13 10.80 -27.31 -1.07
N ALA A 14 9.66 -26.89 -1.64
CA ALA A 14 8.78 -27.79 -2.40
C ALA A 14 9.48 -28.40 -3.62
N ILE A 15 10.17 -27.57 -4.43
CA ILE A 15 10.93 -28.02 -5.61
C ILE A 15 11.98 -29.07 -5.24
N LEU A 16 12.70 -28.88 -4.14
CA LEU A 16 13.76 -29.80 -3.70
C LEU A 16 13.24 -31.16 -3.19
N HIS A 17 11.98 -31.27 -2.78
CA HIS A 17 11.42 -32.50 -2.19
C HIS A 17 10.46 -33.25 -3.11
N SER A 18 9.55 -32.55 -3.80
CA SER A 18 8.44 -33.21 -4.50
C SER A 18 7.91 -32.45 -5.73
N GLY A 19 8.65 -31.46 -6.22
CA GLY A 19 8.26 -30.67 -7.39
C GLY A 19 7.55 -29.37 -7.04
N TRP A 20 7.30 -28.55 -8.07
CA TRP A 20 6.73 -27.22 -7.93
C TRP A 20 5.22 -27.27 -7.61
N GLU A 21 4.55 -28.36 -7.97
CA GLU A 21 3.12 -28.63 -7.75
C GLU A 21 2.78 -28.66 -6.25
N LEU A 22 3.70 -29.16 -5.42
CA LEU A 22 3.52 -29.21 -3.98
C LEU A 22 3.35 -27.80 -3.37
N ALA A 23 4.03 -26.77 -3.91
CA ALA A 23 3.86 -25.40 -3.44
C ALA A 23 2.43 -24.89 -3.65
N PHE A 24 1.82 -25.23 -4.79
CA PHE A 24 0.42 -24.88 -5.08
C PHE A 24 -0.56 -25.59 -4.15
N LEU A 25 -0.33 -26.88 -3.87
CA LEU A 25 -1.16 -27.65 -2.93
C LEU A 25 -1.09 -27.08 -1.51
N ILE A 26 0.09 -26.71 -1.03
CA ILE A 26 0.27 -26.13 0.31
C ILE A 26 -0.41 -24.77 0.41
N VAL A 27 -0.15 -23.84 -0.51
CA VAL A 27 -0.72 -22.49 -0.47
C VAL A 27 -2.24 -22.54 -0.66
N GLY A 28 -2.73 -23.37 -1.58
CA GLY A 28 -4.16 -23.58 -1.79
C GLY A 28 -4.86 -24.18 -0.58
N GLY A 29 -4.27 -25.22 0.04
CA GLY A 29 -4.78 -25.84 1.26
C GLY A 29 -4.84 -24.87 2.43
N LEU A 30 -3.78 -24.09 2.66
CA LEU A 30 -3.76 -23.04 3.68
C LEU A 30 -4.84 -21.98 3.43
N GLY A 31 -5.09 -21.60 2.18
CA GLY A 31 -6.14 -20.67 1.80
C GLY A 31 -7.56 -21.19 2.10
N ILE A 32 -7.82 -22.48 1.87
CA ILE A 32 -9.10 -23.13 2.19
C ILE A 32 -9.29 -23.17 3.71
N VAL A 33 -8.27 -23.60 4.46
CA VAL A 33 -8.30 -23.64 5.93
C VAL A 33 -8.57 -22.24 6.49
N TRP A 34 -7.85 -21.22 5.99
CA TRP A 34 -8.04 -19.85 6.42
C TRP A 34 -9.43 -19.30 6.10
N SER A 35 -9.98 -19.62 4.92
CA SER A 35 -11.34 -19.26 4.54
C SER A 35 -12.37 -19.88 5.49
N GLY A 36 -12.20 -21.15 5.85
CA GLY A 36 -13.04 -21.82 6.84
C GLY A 36 -12.96 -21.15 8.21
N LEU A 37 -11.76 -20.85 8.70
CA LEU A 37 -11.57 -20.12 9.96
C LEU A 37 -12.20 -18.73 9.92
N TRP A 38 -12.05 -17.99 8.82
CA TRP A 38 -12.66 -16.68 8.66
C TRP A 38 -14.18 -16.75 8.74
N LEU A 39 -14.83 -17.68 8.03
CA LEU A 39 -16.29 -17.85 8.05
C LEU A 39 -16.83 -18.24 9.43
N LEU A 40 -16.05 -18.98 10.22
CA LEU A 40 -16.45 -19.41 11.57
C LEU A 40 -16.21 -18.33 12.64
N LEU A 41 -15.13 -17.56 12.52
CA LEU A 41 -14.66 -16.64 13.56
C LEU A 41 -15.07 -15.18 13.33
N TYR A 42 -15.14 -14.75 12.06
CA TYR A 42 -15.46 -13.37 11.72
C TYR A 42 -16.94 -13.08 11.91
N LYS A 43 -17.24 -12.05 12.70
CA LYS A 43 -18.57 -11.46 12.85
C LYS A 43 -18.43 -9.95 12.91
N HIS A 44 -19.43 -9.24 12.38
CA HIS A 44 -19.50 -7.79 12.55
C HIS A 44 -19.52 -7.45 14.06
N PRO A 45 -18.90 -6.34 14.52
CA PRO A 45 -18.83 -6.02 15.96
C PRO A 45 -20.19 -6.03 16.68
N ARG A 46 -21.28 -5.71 15.96
CA ARG A 46 -22.67 -5.76 16.47
C ARG A 46 -23.13 -7.18 16.83
N ASP A 47 -22.66 -8.18 16.10
CA ASP A 47 -23.08 -9.59 16.21
C ASP A 47 -22.01 -10.45 16.90
N GLN A 48 -20.91 -9.83 17.32
CA GLN A 48 -19.78 -10.52 17.91
C GLN A 48 -20.03 -10.80 19.40
N LYS A 49 -20.35 -12.06 19.71
CA LYS A 49 -20.61 -12.53 21.08
C LYS A 49 -19.36 -12.52 21.98
N ARG A 50 -18.16 -12.50 21.39
CA ARG A 50 -16.88 -12.47 22.11
C ARG A 50 -16.45 -11.05 22.51
N LEU A 51 -17.18 -10.04 22.08
CA LEU A 51 -16.90 -8.63 22.36
C LEU A 51 -17.63 -8.21 23.64
N GLY A 52 -16.90 -7.68 24.62
CA GLY A 52 -17.50 -7.14 25.84
C GLY A 52 -18.34 -5.90 25.55
N ASP A 53 -19.36 -5.64 26.37
CA ASP A 53 -20.31 -4.55 26.11
C ASP A 53 -19.63 -3.18 26.08
N ALA A 54 -18.66 -2.93 26.98
CA ALA A 54 -17.89 -1.68 26.99
C ALA A 54 -17.06 -1.45 25.71
N GLU A 55 -16.43 -2.51 25.18
CA GLU A 55 -15.64 -2.43 23.95
C GLU A 55 -16.57 -2.29 22.73
N ARG A 56 -17.71 -3.00 22.74
CA ARG A 56 -18.75 -2.88 21.72
C ARG A 56 -19.27 -1.45 21.64
N ASP A 57 -19.60 -0.86 22.77
CA ASP A 57 -20.13 0.50 22.84
C ASP A 57 -19.06 1.52 22.41
N TYR A 58 -17.80 1.36 22.85
CA TYR A 58 -16.69 2.20 22.40
C TYR A 58 -16.51 2.17 20.87
N ILE A 59 -16.51 0.97 20.27
CA ILE A 59 -16.38 0.81 18.81
C ILE A 59 -17.59 1.43 18.09
N LEU A 60 -18.81 1.19 18.58
CA LEU A 60 -20.04 1.69 17.96
C LEU A 60 -20.27 3.19 18.17
N SER A 61 -19.73 3.78 19.24
CA SER A 61 -19.76 5.22 19.51
C SER A 61 -18.69 5.97 18.70
N GLY A 62 -17.53 5.35 18.48
CA GLY A 62 -16.45 5.90 17.64
C GLY A 62 -16.73 5.80 16.13
N GLN A 63 -17.70 4.97 15.73
CA GLN A 63 -18.27 5.00 14.40
C GLN A 63 -19.06 6.30 14.23
N GLU A 64 -18.49 7.31 13.54
CA GLU A 64 -19.11 8.62 13.26
C GLU A 64 -20.63 8.51 13.05
N SER A 65 -21.43 9.37 13.68
CA SER A 65 -22.89 9.47 13.44
C SER A 65 -23.24 9.67 11.94
N ARG A 66 -22.29 10.19 11.16
CA ARG A 66 -22.35 10.27 9.69
C ARG A 66 -22.46 8.92 8.96
N LEU A 67 -22.14 7.81 9.65
CA LEU A 67 -22.40 6.43 9.19
C LEU A 67 -23.86 6.01 9.29
N LYS A 68 -24.67 6.68 10.12
CA LYS A 68 -26.03 6.25 10.46
C LYS A 68 -27.10 7.01 9.68
N ASP A 69 -26.89 8.28 9.32
CA ASP A 69 -28.02 9.15 8.93
C ASP A 69 -27.93 9.88 7.57
N ALA A 70 -26.87 9.71 6.77
CA ALA A 70 -26.89 10.22 5.39
C ALA A 70 -27.45 9.14 4.46
N PRO A 71 -28.51 9.40 3.65
CA PRO A 71 -28.83 8.48 2.56
C PRO A 71 -27.54 8.29 1.77
N ALA A 72 -27.15 7.05 1.54
CA ALA A 72 -25.99 6.72 0.75
C ALA A 72 -26.21 7.25 -0.67
N GLN A 73 -25.93 8.54 -0.89
CA GLN A 73 -25.69 9.06 -2.22
C GLN A 73 -24.50 8.25 -2.70
N LYS A 74 -24.78 7.25 -3.55
CA LYS A 74 -23.78 6.47 -4.25
C LYS A 74 -22.80 7.49 -4.82
N GLY A 75 -21.59 7.53 -4.29
CA GLY A 75 -20.54 8.41 -4.79
C GLY A 75 -20.47 8.20 -6.30
N SER A 76 -20.77 9.23 -7.07
CA SER A 76 -20.76 9.09 -8.52
C SER A 76 -19.30 8.99 -8.93
N TRP A 77 -18.86 7.80 -9.36
CA TRP A 77 -17.50 7.57 -9.85
C TRP A 77 -17.11 8.59 -10.94
N LYS A 78 -18.09 9.13 -11.68
CA LYS A 78 -17.90 10.24 -12.63
C LYS A 78 -17.38 11.53 -11.99
N ARG A 79 -17.71 11.79 -10.73
CA ARG A 79 -17.23 12.95 -9.94
C ARG A 79 -15.74 12.81 -9.61
N LEU A 80 -15.22 11.59 -9.47
CA LEU A 80 -13.79 11.35 -9.26
C LEU A 80 -12.96 11.89 -10.42
N PHE A 81 -13.42 11.71 -11.67
CA PHE A 81 -12.78 12.28 -12.86
C PHE A 81 -12.84 13.81 -12.94
N LYS A 82 -13.61 14.48 -12.08
CA LYS A 82 -13.55 15.95 -11.95
C LYS A 82 -12.61 16.39 -10.83
N ASN A 83 -12.13 15.48 -9.99
CA ASN A 83 -11.27 15.78 -8.86
C ASN A 83 -9.79 15.71 -9.27
N ARG A 84 -9.08 16.83 -9.11
CA ARG A 84 -7.64 16.93 -9.39
C ARG A 84 -6.80 15.95 -8.57
N ASN A 85 -7.16 15.69 -7.32
CA ASN A 85 -6.43 14.74 -6.47
C ASN A 85 -6.53 13.31 -7.00
N PHE A 86 -7.63 12.95 -7.67
CA PHE A 86 -7.77 11.65 -8.32
C PHE A 86 -6.71 11.45 -9.40
N TYR A 87 -6.50 12.45 -10.25
CA TYR A 87 -5.45 12.40 -11.27
C TYR A 87 -4.06 12.34 -10.65
N ALA A 88 -3.79 13.10 -9.58
CA ALA A 88 -2.52 13.01 -8.86
C ALA A 88 -2.23 11.59 -8.38
N ILE A 89 -3.21 10.95 -7.75
CA ILE A 89 -3.10 9.61 -7.19
C ILE A 89 -3.02 8.55 -8.29
N ALA A 90 -3.92 8.60 -9.29
CA ALA A 90 -3.96 7.64 -10.38
C ALA A 90 -2.67 7.67 -11.21
N SER A 91 -2.16 8.85 -11.56
CA SER A 91 -0.89 8.98 -12.28
C SER A 91 0.29 8.49 -11.46
N ALA A 92 0.33 8.81 -10.16
CA ALA A 92 1.37 8.30 -9.28
C ALA A 92 1.32 6.77 -9.12
N ARG A 93 0.12 6.18 -9.10
CA ARG A 93 -0.04 4.71 -9.07
C ARG A 93 0.42 4.06 -10.36
N ILE A 94 0.05 4.60 -11.53
CA ILE A 94 0.50 4.10 -12.85
C ILE A 94 2.02 4.04 -12.92
N LEU A 95 2.70 5.05 -12.39
CA LEU A 95 4.15 5.18 -12.46
C LEU A 95 4.87 4.34 -11.41
N SER A 96 4.33 4.23 -10.18
CA SER A 96 4.99 3.51 -9.08
C SER A 96 4.74 2.01 -9.04
N GLU A 97 3.60 1.51 -9.54
CA GLU A 97 3.32 0.06 -9.51
C GLU A 97 4.22 -0.82 -10.39
N PRO A 98 4.73 -0.37 -11.56
CA PRO A 98 5.74 -1.10 -12.30
C PRO A 98 6.95 -1.54 -11.47
N ALA A 99 7.40 -0.72 -10.52
CA ALA A 99 8.55 -1.05 -9.68
C ALA A 99 8.25 -2.24 -8.76
N TRP A 100 7.09 -2.23 -8.10
CA TRP A 100 6.66 -3.33 -7.23
C TRP A 100 6.49 -4.64 -7.98
N GLN A 101 5.85 -4.60 -9.15
CA GLN A 101 5.66 -5.80 -9.96
C GLN A 101 6.99 -6.32 -10.50
N THR A 102 7.93 -5.44 -10.82
CA THR A 102 9.29 -5.85 -11.19
C THR A 102 9.97 -6.59 -10.04
N PHE A 103 9.84 -6.09 -8.81
CA PHE A 103 10.41 -6.76 -7.65
C PHE A 103 9.81 -8.15 -7.41
N ASN A 104 8.48 -8.27 -7.52
CA ASN A 104 7.79 -9.54 -7.31
C ASN A 104 8.13 -10.58 -8.38
N ALA A 105 8.14 -10.18 -9.66
CA ALA A 105 8.28 -11.12 -10.75
C ALA A 105 9.73 -11.42 -11.14
N TRP A 106 10.65 -10.46 -10.97
CA TRP A 106 11.98 -10.53 -11.59
C TRP A 106 13.15 -10.64 -10.62
N ILE A 107 12.99 -10.37 -9.31
CA ILE A 107 14.12 -10.48 -8.35
C ILE A 107 14.72 -11.89 -8.32
N PRO A 108 13.95 -12.98 -8.17
CA PRO A 108 14.54 -14.31 -8.15
C PRO A 108 15.30 -14.63 -9.44
N LEU A 109 14.72 -14.26 -10.59
CA LEU A 109 15.34 -14.47 -11.90
C LEU A 109 16.63 -13.66 -12.04
N TYR A 110 16.60 -12.38 -11.67
CA TYR A 110 17.77 -11.50 -11.64
C TYR A 110 18.92 -12.07 -10.81
N LEU A 111 18.63 -12.57 -9.60
CA LEU A 111 19.65 -13.16 -8.73
C LEU A 111 20.28 -14.42 -9.36
N MET A 112 19.50 -15.23 -10.06
CA MET A 112 20.02 -16.41 -10.76
C MET A 112 20.81 -16.05 -12.03
N THR A 113 20.29 -15.15 -12.88
CA THR A 113 20.85 -14.90 -14.20
C THR A 113 22.01 -13.91 -14.18
N GLU A 114 21.87 -12.81 -13.44
CA GLU A 114 22.85 -11.70 -13.41
C GLU A 114 23.82 -11.78 -12.25
N ARG A 115 23.43 -12.48 -11.18
CA ARG A 115 24.25 -12.64 -9.97
C ARG A 115 24.70 -14.08 -9.75
N HIS A 116 24.34 -14.98 -10.67
CA HIS A 116 24.77 -16.38 -10.70
C HIS A 116 24.52 -17.15 -9.39
N MET A 117 23.52 -16.73 -8.61
CA MET A 117 23.13 -17.43 -7.39
C MET A 117 22.46 -18.75 -7.72
N ASN A 118 22.78 -19.77 -6.95
CA ASN A 118 22.06 -21.04 -7.03
C ASN A 118 20.70 -20.94 -6.33
N ILE A 119 19.84 -21.93 -6.57
CA ILE A 119 18.47 -21.94 -6.04
C ILE A 119 18.39 -21.89 -4.50
N LYS A 120 19.39 -22.42 -3.78
CA LYS A 120 19.44 -22.37 -2.31
C LYS A 120 19.76 -20.95 -1.82
N GLU A 121 20.68 -20.27 -2.49
CA GLU A 121 21.00 -18.87 -2.20
C GLU A 121 19.80 -17.96 -2.49
N VAL A 122 19.10 -18.18 -3.59
CA VAL A 122 17.86 -17.46 -3.91
C VAL A 122 16.81 -17.67 -2.81
N ALA A 123 16.61 -18.90 -2.32
CA ALA A 123 15.72 -19.16 -1.19
C ALA A 123 16.14 -18.40 0.08
N MET A 124 17.44 -18.27 0.30
CA MET A 124 18.00 -17.60 1.48
C MET A 124 17.90 -16.07 1.41
N PHE A 125 17.92 -15.46 0.22
CA PHE A 125 18.06 -14.01 0.09
C PHE A 125 16.92 -13.30 -0.65
N ALA A 126 16.18 -13.96 -1.52
CA ALA A 126 15.15 -13.30 -2.35
C ALA A 126 13.98 -12.74 -1.53
N TRP A 127 13.80 -13.19 -0.28
CA TRP A 127 12.78 -12.67 0.63
C TRP A 127 13.18 -11.35 1.32
N LEU A 128 14.47 -11.01 1.36
CA LEU A 128 14.98 -9.85 2.10
C LEU A 128 14.42 -8.50 1.59
N PRO A 129 14.29 -8.25 0.27
CA PRO A 129 13.67 -7.01 -0.20
C PRO A 129 12.22 -6.85 0.25
N PHE A 130 11.48 -7.95 0.39
CA PHE A 130 10.11 -7.94 0.88
C PHE A 130 10.03 -7.71 2.40
N LEU A 131 11.00 -8.21 3.17
CA LEU A 131 11.15 -7.84 4.57
C LEU A 131 11.45 -6.34 4.71
N ALA A 132 12.38 -5.81 3.90
CA ALA A 132 12.70 -4.39 3.91
C ALA A 132 11.51 -3.53 3.51
N ALA A 133 10.67 -3.99 2.59
CA ALA A 133 9.38 -3.37 2.27
C ALA A 133 8.46 -3.31 3.50
N ASP A 134 8.34 -4.40 4.27
CA ASP A 134 7.53 -4.39 5.49
C ASP A 134 8.03 -3.39 6.53
N ILE A 135 9.35 -3.29 6.70
CA ILE A 135 9.97 -2.26 7.52
C ILE A 135 9.63 -0.85 6.99
N GLY A 136 9.70 -0.64 5.67
CA GLY A 136 9.31 0.61 5.01
C GLY A 136 7.85 0.98 5.24
N CYS A 137 6.94 0.00 5.25
CA CYS A 137 5.53 0.23 5.56
C CYS A 137 5.35 0.82 6.96
N VAL A 138 6.00 0.20 7.95
CA VAL A 138 5.86 0.58 9.36
C VAL A 138 6.56 1.91 9.61
N LEU A 139 7.86 2.00 9.27
CA LEU A 139 8.65 3.22 9.51
C LEU A 139 8.14 4.40 8.68
N GLY A 140 7.75 4.17 7.43
CA GLY A 140 7.16 5.19 6.56
C GLY A 140 5.88 5.80 7.15
N GLY A 141 5.06 5.00 7.85
CA GLY A 141 3.88 5.49 8.57
C GLY A 141 4.23 6.49 9.68
N TYR A 142 5.34 6.28 10.40
CA TYR A 142 5.80 7.18 11.46
C TYR A 142 6.50 8.44 10.94
N LEU A 143 7.00 8.43 9.69
CA LEU A 143 7.65 9.61 9.09
C LEU A 143 6.69 10.78 8.89
N SER A 144 5.39 10.53 8.63
CA SER A 144 4.43 11.62 8.43
C SER A 144 4.19 12.44 9.72
N PRO A 145 3.87 11.83 10.88
CA PRO A 145 3.84 12.54 12.16
C PRO A 145 5.17 13.22 12.52
N LEU A 146 6.30 12.59 12.18
CA LEU A 146 7.63 13.16 12.41
C LEU A 146 7.82 14.46 11.60
N PHE A 147 7.59 14.42 10.29
CA PHE A 147 7.69 15.63 9.44
C PHE A 147 6.67 16.69 9.83
N HIS A 148 5.45 16.31 10.20
CA HIS A 148 4.47 17.25 10.72
C HIS A 148 5.00 17.99 11.97
N LYS A 149 5.52 17.24 12.95
CA LYS A 149 6.04 17.80 14.21
C LYS A 149 7.28 18.68 14.01
N TYR A 150 8.25 18.21 13.24
CA TYR A 150 9.56 18.87 13.13
C TYR A 150 9.62 19.93 12.02
N CYS A 151 8.95 19.70 10.89
CA CYS A 151 8.93 20.65 9.77
C CYS A 151 7.79 21.67 9.88
N LYS A 152 6.86 21.50 10.85
CA LYS A 152 5.72 22.40 11.10
C LYS A 152 4.84 22.62 9.86
N VAL A 153 4.65 21.57 9.07
CA VAL A 153 3.80 21.56 7.86
C VAL A 153 2.48 20.85 8.12
N SER A 154 1.46 21.04 7.28
CA SER A 154 0.19 20.30 7.42
C SER A 154 0.39 18.78 7.32
N LEU A 155 -0.52 17.99 7.91
CA LEU A 155 -0.46 16.52 7.83
C LEU A 155 -0.45 16.06 6.36
N PHE A 156 -1.28 16.66 5.51
CA PHE A 156 -1.27 16.38 4.08
C PHE A 156 0.09 16.63 3.45
N THR A 157 0.73 17.75 3.76
CA THR A 157 2.07 18.09 3.26
C THR A 157 3.14 17.14 3.81
N SER A 158 3.04 16.74 5.07
CA SER A 158 3.96 15.78 5.67
C SER A 158 3.95 14.44 4.92
N ARG A 159 2.80 13.95 4.47
CA ARG A 159 2.68 12.71 3.68
C ARG A 159 3.32 12.86 2.31
N LYS A 160 3.21 14.02 1.67
CA LYS A 160 3.93 14.32 0.43
C LYS A 160 5.45 14.31 0.65
N MET A 161 5.93 14.77 1.81
CA MET A 161 7.36 14.66 2.17
C MET A 161 7.80 13.20 2.39
N VAL A 162 6.94 12.36 2.97
CA VAL A 162 7.22 10.91 3.06
C VAL A 162 7.37 10.29 1.67
N MET A 163 6.52 10.66 0.70
CA MET A 163 6.67 10.20 -0.68
C MET A 163 8.02 10.65 -1.30
N LEU A 164 8.44 11.89 -1.07
CA LEU A 164 9.74 12.39 -1.54
C LEU A 164 10.92 11.66 -0.90
N PHE A 165 10.81 11.30 0.38
CA PHE A 165 11.81 10.49 1.05
C PHE A 165 11.85 9.07 0.47
N GLY A 166 10.69 8.44 0.24
CA GLY A 166 10.62 7.15 -0.43
C GLY A 166 11.26 7.19 -1.82
N CYS A 167 10.94 8.18 -2.66
CA CYS A 167 11.52 8.26 -4.00
C CYS A 167 13.02 8.59 -3.99
N SER A 168 13.55 9.32 -3.00
CA SER A 168 15.00 9.55 -2.92
C SER A 168 15.75 8.26 -2.59
N CYS A 169 15.17 7.37 -1.79
CA CYS A 169 15.73 6.04 -1.54
C CYS A 169 15.72 5.13 -2.78
N MET A 170 14.91 5.40 -3.81
CA MET A 170 14.94 4.65 -5.08
C MET A 170 16.24 4.79 -5.87
N ILE A 171 17.13 5.70 -5.46
CA ILE A 171 18.50 5.75 -5.99
C ILE A 171 19.25 4.43 -5.73
N GLY A 172 18.89 3.67 -4.69
CA GLY A 172 19.50 2.39 -4.37
C GLY A 172 19.37 1.38 -5.53
N PRO A 173 18.15 0.95 -5.89
CA PRO A 173 17.94 0.09 -7.06
C PRO A 173 18.48 0.67 -8.37
N ALA A 174 18.43 1.99 -8.56
CA ALA A 174 18.99 2.63 -9.76
C ALA A 174 20.50 2.37 -9.92
N CYS A 175 21.24 2.23 -8.82
CA CYS A 175 22.66 1.92 -8.81
C CYS A 175 23.00 0.43 -8.97
N ILE A 176 22.02 -0.46 -9.12
CA ILE A 176 22.27 -1.91 -9.11
C ILE A 176 23.13 -2.40 -10.28
N GLY A 177 23.11 -1.67 -11.41
CA GLY A 177 23.97 -1.94 -12.57
C GLY A 177 25.44 -1.57 -12.36
N LEU A 178 25.75 -0.82 -11.29
CA LEU A 178 27.10 -0.35 -10.97
C LEU A 178 27.83 -1.28 -9.99
N VAL A 179 27.17 -2.32 -9.49
CA VAL A 179 27.72 -3.22 -8.48
C VAL A 179 27.90 -4.63 -9.01
N GLU A 180 29.06 -5.21 -8.71
CA GLU A 180 29.39 -6.60 -9.06
C GLU A 180 28.94 -7.59 -7.97
N SER A 181 29.06 -7.18 -6.70
CA SER A 181 28.75 -8.04 -5.56
C SER A 181 27.25 -8.41 -5.50
N PRO A 182 26.91 -9.71 -5.48
CA PRO A 182 25.53 -10.18 -5.30
C PRO A 182 24.88 -9.69 -4.01
N TYR A 183 25.65 -9.63 -2.91
CA TYR A 183 25.18 -9.16 -1.61
C TYR A 183 24.90 -7.65 -1.61
N THR A 184 25.73 -6.86 -2.30
CA THR A 184 25.49 -5.43 -2.45
C THR A 184 24.25 -5.18 -3.32
N ALA A 185 24.04 -5.98 -4.37
CA ALA A 185 22.83 -5.91 -5.18
C ALA A 185 21.56 -6.21 -4.36
N ILE A 186 21.59 -7.23 -3.48
CA ILE A 186 20.50 -7.50 -2.54
C ILE A 186 20.27 -6.30 -1.62
N ALA A 187 21.32 -5.71 -1.05
CA ALA A 187 21.19 -4.54 -0.17
C ALA A 187 20.53 -3.36 -0.88
N LEU A 188 20.89 -3.09 -2.15
CA LEU A 188 20.26 -2.06 -2.97
C LEU A 188 18.79 -2.38 -3.27
N LEU A 189 18.45 -3.65 -3.53
CA LEU A 189 17.06 -4.09 -3.67
C LEU A 189 16.26 -3.95 -2.37
N CYS A 190 16.87 -4.19 -1.21
CA CYS A 190 16.26 -3.94 0.10
C CYS A 190 15.93 -2.46 0.31
N ILE A 191 16.86 -1.57 -0.05
CA ILE A 191 16.60 -0.12 -0.04
C ILE A 191 15.41 0.20 -0.97
N GLY A 192 15.35 -0.44 -2.14
CA GLY A 192 14.21 -0.33 -3.05
C GLY A 192 12.90 -0.78 -2.44
N GLY A 193 12.85 -1.97 -1.83
CA GLY A 193 11.64 -2.51 -1.21
C GLY A 193 11.12 -1.57 -0.12
N PHE A 194 12.03 -1.11 0.75
CA PHE A 194 11.75 -0.11 1.77
C PHE A 194 11.20 1.20 1.18
N ALA A 195 11.87 1.71 0.16
CA ALA A 195 11.52 2.94 -0.54
C ALA A 195 10.12 2.89 -1.14
N HIS A 196 9.80 1.78 -1.84
CA HIS A 196 8.53 1.59 -2.53
C HIS A 196 7.38 1.56 -1.53
N GLN A 197 7.54 0.78 -0.46
CA GLN A 197 6.46 0.61 0.52
C GLN A 197 6.25 1.87 1.36
N THR A 198 7.31 2.64 1.61
CA THR A 198 7.22 3.98 2.24
C THR A 198 6.41 4.93 1.36
N LEU A 199 6.73 5.01 0.06
CA LEU A 199 6.01 5.83 -0.92
C LEU A 199 4.54 5.38 -1.06
N SER A 200 4.31 4.07 -1.19
CA SER A 200 2.98 3.50 -1.39
C SER A 200 2.08 3.73 -0.19
N GLY A 201 2.58 3.53 1.04
CA GLY A 201 1.83 3.81 2.27
C GLY A 201 1.42 5.28 2.41
N ALA A 202 2.31 6.21 2.05
CA ALA A 202 1.99 7.63 2.02
C ALA A 202 0.94 7.96 0.95
N LEU A 203 1.00 7.33 -0.23
CA LEU A 203 0.03 7.53 -1.30
C LEU A 203 -1.37 7.01 -0.93
N TYR A 204 -1.48 5.87 -0.24
CA TYR A 204 -2.75 5.40 0.33
C TYR A 204 -3.32 6.39 1.35
N SER A 205 -2.46 6.94 2.21
CA SER A 205 -2.87 7.93 3.20
C SER A 205 -3.33 9.24 2.57
N ILE A 206 -2.67 9.70 1.49
CA ILE A 206 -3.11 10.88 0.72
C ILE A 206 -4.46 10.60 0.05
N THR A 207 -4.70 9.35 -0.37
CA THR A 207 -5.99 8.94 -0.93
C THR A 207 -7.10 9.01 0.12
N SER A 208 -6.87 8.49 1.33
CA SER A 208 -7.86 8.59 2.42
C SER A 208 -8.13 10.02 2.85
N ASP A 209 -7.12 10.89 2.83
CA ASP A 209 -7.28 12.30 3.20
C ASP A 209 -7.97 13.11 2.08
N SER A 210 -7.89 12.65 0.82
CA SER A 210 -8.43 13.36 -0.35
C SER A 210 -9.89 13.03 -0.68
N PHE A 211 -10.40 11.89 -0.22
CA PHE A 211 -11.73 11.39 -0.58
C PHE A 211 -12.56 11.07 0.65
N GLY A 212 -13.81 11.50 0.63
CA GLY A 212 -14.76 11.16 1.68
C GLY A 212 -15.12 9.67 1.70
N LYS A 213 -15.74 9.24 2.79
CA LYS A 213 -16.10 7.84 3.08
C LYS A 213 -16.85 7.10 1.96
N ASN A 214 -17.70 7.78 1.21
CA ASN A 214 -18.50 7.17 0.14
C ASN A 214 -17.75 7.07 -1.20
N GLU A 215 -16.58 7.71 -1.31
CA GLU A 215 -15.79 7.80 -2.54
C GLU A 215 -14.40 7.19 -2.40
N VAL A 216 -13.84 7.10 -1.18
CA VAL A 216 -12.48 6.62 -0.92
C VAL A 216 -12.25 5.19 -1.40
N ALA A 217 -13.21 4.28 -1.22
CA ALA A 217 -13.09 2.91 -1.70
C ALA A 217 -13.07 2.84 -3.23
N THR A 218 -13.95 3.59 -3.90
CA THR A 218 -13.98 3.69 -5.36
C THR A 218 -12.73 4.35 -5.91
N ALA A 219 -12.26 5.44 -5.28
CA ALA A 219 -11.03 6.14 -5.67
C ALA A 219 -9.79 5.24 -5.51
N THR A 220 -9.71 4.51 -4.40
CA THR A 220 -8.63 3.55 -4.16
C THR A 220 -8.68 2.40 -5.16
N GLY A 221 -9.86 1.85 -5.43
CA GLY A 221 -10.04 0.76 -6.41
C GLY A 221 -9.69 1.19 -7.83
N MET A 222 -10.17 2.35 -8.28
CA MET A 222 -9.85 2.88 -9.61
C MET A 222 -8.38 3.29 -9.71
N GLY A 223 -7.81 3.93 -8.68
CA GLY A 223 -6.38 4.24 -8.62
C GLY A 223 -5.53 2.97 -8.68
N GLY A 224 -5.95 1.90 -7.99
CA GLY A 224 -5.34 0.59 -8.06
C GLY A 224 -5.42 -0.03 -9.46
N MET A 225 -6.59 0.03 -10.11
CA MET A 225 -6.76 -0.42 -11.50
C MET A 225 -5.77 0.27 -12.44
N PHE A 226 -5.64 1.60 -12.35
CA PHE A 226 -4.67 2.36 -13.13
C PHE A 226 -3.23 1.93 -12.81
N GLY A 227 -2.89 1.74 -11.54
CA GLY A 227 -1.58 1.19 -11.13
C GLY A 227 -1.27 -0.16 -11.78
N PHE A 228 -2.19 -1.12 -11.69
CA PHE A 228 -2.02 -2.43 -12.30
C PHE A 228 -2.00 -2.40 -13.83
N MET A 229 -2.72 -1.48 -14.47
CA MET A 229 -2.61 -1.26 -15.92
C MET A 229 -1.20 -0.79 -16.30
N GLY A 230 -0.64 0.17 -15.56
CA GLY A 230 0.73 0.64 -15.77
C GLY A 230 1.75 -0.49 -15.59
N ALA A 231 1.60 -1.27 -14.52
CA ALA A 231 2.49 -2.39 -14.26
C ALA A 231 2.37 -3.52 -15.29
N ALA A 232 1.16 -3.83 -15.77
CA ALA A 232 0.94 -4.79 -16.84
C ALA A 232 1.59 -4.32 -18.16
N ALA A 233 1.39 -3.05 -18.52
CA ALA A 233 2.02 -2.45 -19.70
C ALA A 233 3.55 -2.54 -19.65
N PHE A 234 4.13 -2.19 -18.49
CA PHE A 234 5.57 -2.27 -18.29
C PHE A 234 6.07 -3.72 -18.33
N THR A 235 5.39 -4.65 -17.67
CA THR A 235 5.77 -6.08 -17.63
C THR A 235 5.78 -6.70 -19.02
N MET A 236 4.83 -6.35 -19.90
CA MET A 236 4.78 -6.85 -21.27
C MET A 236 6.03 -6.51 -22.08
N VAL A 237 6.64 -5.34 -21.84
CA VAL A 237 7.86 -4.92 -22.53
C VAL A 237 9.14 -5.24 -21.75
N PHE A 238 9.05 -5.40 -20.42
CA PHE A 238 10.20 -5.59 -19.55
C PHE A 238 11.08 -6.77 -19.96
N GLY A 239 10.47 -7.93 -20.25
CA GLY A 239 11.20 -9.14 -20.64
C GLY A 239 12.01 -8.97 -21.94
N VAL A 240 11.52 -8.18 -22.89
CA VAL A 240 12.24 -7.89 -24.14
C VAL A 240 13.31 -6.81 -23.92
N LEU A 241 13.01 -5.81 -23.09
CA LEU A 241 13.96 -4.76 -22.79
C LEU A 241 15.14 -5.31 -21.99
N VAL A 242 14.90 -6.16 -20.99
CA VAL A 242 15.96 -6.69 -20.13
C VAL A 242 16.97 -7.52 -20.92
N THR A 243 16.54 -8.25 -21.95
CA THR A 243 17.45 -9.00 -22.83
C THR A 243 18.25 -8.11 -23.79
N LYS A 244 17.80 -6.86 -24.04
CA LYS A 244 18.46 -5.93 -24.98
C LYS A 244 19.36 -4.92 -24.28
N ILE A 245 18.91 -4.36 -23.15
CA ILE A 245 19.59 -3.27 -22.44
C ILE A 245 20.00 -3.66 -21.01
N GLY A 246 19.65 -4.85 -20.55
CA GLY A 246 19.98 -5.35 -19.21
C GLY A 246 19.10 -4.78 -18.09
N TYR A 247 19.31 -5.29 -16.88
CA TYR A 247 18.55 -4.88 -15.70
C TYR A 247 18.90 -3.47 -15.21
N GLY A 248 20.17 -3.07 -15.28
CA GLY A 248 20.66 -1.79 -14.74
C GLY A 248 19.86 -0.57 -15.24
N PRO A 249 19.80 -0.32 -16.55
CA PRO A 249 19.01 0.78 -17.10
C PRO A 249 17.52 0.71 -16.77
N LEU A 250 16.94 -0.50 -16.65
CA LEU A 250 15.53 -0.66 -16.30
C LEU A 250 15.23 -0.27 -14.85
N PHE A 251 16.12 -0.56 -13.91
CA PHE A 251 15.97 -0.08 -12.54
C PHE A 251 16.13 1.44 -12.43
N VAL A 252 16.97 2.06 -13.29
CA VAL A 252 17.03 3.53 -13.40
C VAL A 252 15.70 4.10 -13.89
N VAL A 253 15.09 3.50 -14.92
CA VAL A 253 13.77 3.92 -15.43
C VAL A 253 12.70 3.83 -14.34
N LEU A 254 12.70 2.75 -13.56
CA LEU A 254 11.77 2.58 -12.43
C LEU A 254 11.95 3.66 -11.37
N ALA A 255 13.20 3.99 -11.01
CA ALA A 255 13.47 5.08 -10.08
C ALA A 255 13.00 6.45 -10.62
N ILE A 256 13.17 6.70 -11.92
CA ILE A 256 12.65 7.91 -12.57
C ILE A 256 11.12 7.94 -12.50
N PHE A 257 10.43 6.83 -12.72
CA PHE A 257 8.97 6.78 -12.60
C PHE A 257 8.50 7.15 -11.19
N ASP A 258 9.16 6.65 -10.14
CA ASP A 258 8.83 7.00 -8.76
C ASP A 258 9.10 8.48 -8.42
N VAL A 259 10.18 9.05 -8.96
CA VAL A 259 10.46 10.49 -8.83
C VAL A 259 9.38 11.32 -9.53
N VAL A 260 9.00 10.96 -10.76
CA VAL A 260 7.93 11.64 -11.50
C VAL A 260 6.60 11.50 -10.76
N ALA A 261 6.30 10.32 -10.21
CA ALA A 261 5.11 10.09 -9.39
C ALA A 261 5.06 11.04 -8.18
N ALA A 262 6.17 11.17 -7.44
CA ALA A 262 6.27 12.06 -6.30
C ALA A 262 6.11 13.54 -6.71
N ILE A 263 6.71 13.98 -7.82
CA ILE A 263 6.56 15.34 -8.36
C ILE A 263 5.10 15.62 -8.75
N VAL A 264 4.43 14.67 -9.40
CA VAL A 264 3.01 14.79 -9.77
C VAL A 264 2.15 14.94 -8.51
N VAL A 265 2.35 14.10 -7.48
CA VAL A 265 1.61 14.27 -6.22
C VAL A 265 1.92 15.61 -5.57
N TRP A 266 3.18 16.02 -5.53
CA TRP A 266 3.60 17.27 -4.90
C TRP A 266 2.92 18.50 -5.51
N THR A 267 2.83 18.54 -6.84
CA THR A 267 2.32 19.68 -7.61
C THR A 267 0.82 19.64 -7.85
N VAL A 268 0.24 18.44 -7.97
CA VAL A 268 -1.16 18.24 -8.37
C VAL A 268 -2.07 18.03 -7.16
N ALA A 269 -1.63 17.27 -6.15
CA ALA A 269 -2.46 16.97 -4.99
C ALA A 269 -2.56 18.18 -4.04
N ARG A 270 -3.80 18.56 -3.70
CA ARG A 270 -4.09 19.66 -2.78
C ARG A 270 -4.80 19.15 -1.54
N GLU A 271 -4.50 19.78 -0.42
CA GLU A 271 -5.21 19.55 0.82
C GLU A 271 -6.66 19.97 0.66
N VAL A 272 -7.58 19.08 1.02
CA VAL A 272 -9.01 19.37 1.05
C VAL A 272 -9.31 19.95 2.44
N PRO A 273 -9.87 21.16 2.55
CA PRO A 273 -10.27 21.70 3.85
C PRO A 273 -11.22 20.71 4.51
N GLN A 274 -10.84 20.18 5.67
CA GLN A 274 -11.80 19.53 6.55
C GLN A 274 -12.70 20.64 7.07
N ASN A 275 -13.97 20.65 6.64
CA ASN A 275 -14.97 21.44 7.35
C ASN A 275 -15.09 20.82 8.75
N GLU A 276 -14.32 21.35 9.69
CA GLU A 276 -14.65 21.25 11.11
C GLU A 276 -15.98 22.01 11.28
N GLU A 277 -17.11 21.32 11.12
CA GLU A 277 -18.26 21.71 11.90
C GLU A 277 -18.03 21.13 13.28
N PRO A 278 -17.69 21.94 14.30
CA PRO A 278 -17.92 21.50 15.66
C PRO A 278 -19.42 21.28 15.74
N VAL A 279 -19.84 20.02 15.89
CA VAL A 279 -21.18 19.72 16.35
C VAL A 279 -21.28 20.34 17.73
N ALA A 280 -21.69 21.60 17.77
CA ALA A 280 -22.14 22.25 18.98
C ALA A 280 -23.28 21.37 19.47
N LEU A 281 -23.01 20.59 20.51
CA LEU A 281 -24.03 19.96 21.32
C LEU A 281 -24.86 21.11 21.88
N GLY A 282 -25.90 21.48 21.15
CA GLY A 282 -26.98 22.29 21.66
C GLY A 282 -27.57 21.51 22.81
N VAL A 283 -27.14 21.84 24.02
CA VAL A 283 -27.79 21.45 25.26
C VAL A 283 -29.15 22.13 25.20
N GLY A 284 -30.14 21.43 24.62
CA GLY A 284 -31.53 21.80 24.71
C GLY A 284 -31.91 21.75 26.18
N GLU A 285 -32.22 22.91 26.75
CA GLU A 285 -32.80 23.01 28.09
C GLU A 285 -34.01 22.07 28.18
N PRO A 286 -34.13 21.25 29.22
CA PRO A 286 -35.32 20.43 29.41
C PRO A 286 -36.51 21.34 29.75
N GLY A 287 -37.42 21.51 28.79
CA GLY A 287 -38.70 22.17 29.00
C GLY A 287 -39.52 21.51 30.13
N PRO A 288 -40.37 22.28 30.83
CA PRO A 288 -41.02 21.83 32.06
C PRO A 288 -41.97 20.66 31.79
N ARG A 289 -41.74 19.54 32.47
CA ARG A 289 -42.67 18.39 32.49
C ARG A 289 -43.94 18.79 33.22
N THR A 290 -45.04 18.90 32.49
CA THR A 290 -46.39 18.90 33.07
C THR A 290 -46.74 17.47 33.48
N VAL A 291 -47.04 17.28 34.77
CA VAL A 291 -47.56 16.02 35.32
C VAL A 291 -49.08 16.03 35.10
N PRO A 292 -49.69 15.02 34.45
CA PRO A 292 -51.13 14.91 34.45
C PRO A 292 -51.60 14.35 35.79
N VAL A 293 -52.41 15.12 36.50
CA VAL A 293 -53.30 14.62 37.55
C VAL A 293 -54.52 14.03 36.85
N THR A 294 -54.71 12.72 36.96
CA THR A 294 -55.98 12.02 37.26
C THR A 294 -55.77 10.51 37.21
#